data_AF-Q7LX92-F1
#
_entry.id   AF-Q7LX92-F1
#
_cell.length_a   1.000
_cell.length_b   1.000
_cell.length_c   1.000
_cell.angle_alpha   90.00
_cell.angle_beta   90.00
_cell.angle_gamma   90.00
#
_symmetry.space_group_name_H-M   'P 1'
#
loop_
_entity.id
_entity.type
_entity.pdbx_description
1 polymer ?
#
loop_
_entity_poly.entity_id
_entity_poly.type
_entity_poly.pdbx_seq_one_letter_code
_entity_poly.pdbx_strand_id
1 'polypeptide(L)'
;MTKDEIVKILIEQVVAMGFRIKLIALDAGFYTVEVIKFISQFNYIIGVPVSDVKIYEEFDGEYVTNSKRRSKGEQVKFRLIVYREKIKRKKKEVVYFARGTNLDLPKNKVLE
;
A
#
# COMPACT_ATOMS: atom_id res chain seq x y z
N MET A 1 1.51 20.71 3.68
CA MET A 1 2.39 19.64 3.20
C MET A 1 1.52 18.44 2.85
N THR A 2 1.60 17.96 1.61
CA THR A 2 0.86 16.77 1.16
C THR A 2 1.56 15.49 1.63
N LYS A 3 0.85 14.35 1.57
CA LYS A 3 1.42 13.06 2.00
C LYS A 3 2.64 12.66 1.16
N ASP A 4 2.62 12.93 -0.14
CA ASP A 4 3.75 12.63 -1.03
C ASP A 4 4.95 13.57 -0.78
N GLU A 5 4.72 14.84 -0.44
CA GLU A 5 5.79 15.75 -0.01
C GLU A 5 6.49 15.25 1.26
N ILE A 6 5.71 14.80 2.26
CA ILE A 6 6.27 14.22 3.49
C ILE A 6 7.16 13.02 3.15
N VAL A 7 6.68 12.09 2.33
CA VAL A 7 7.44 10.88 1.96
C VAL A 7 8.69 11.24 1.15
N LYS A 8 8.61 12.19 0.22
CA LYS A 8 9.75 12.68 -0.56
C LYS A 8 10.87 13.23 0.33
N ILE A 9 10.53 14.16 1.23
CA ILE A 9 11.51 14.80 2.12
C ILE A 9 12.21 13.75 2.99
N LEU A 10 11.47 12.79 3.55
CA LEU A 10 12.05 11.74 4.38
C LEU A 10 13.00 10.84 3.59
N ILE A 11 12.64 10.47 2.36
CA ILE A 11 13.51 9.68 1.48
C ILE A 11 14.78 10.44 1.13
N GLU A 12 14.65 11.71 0.77
CA GLU A 12 15.80 12.57 0.44
C GLU A 12 16.78 12.68 1.61
N GLN A 13 16.28 12.82 2.84
CA GLN A 13 17.11 12.82 4.04
C GLN A 13 17.86 11.50 4.23
N VAL A 14 17.19 10.35 4.08
CA VAL A 14 17.83 9.03 4.20
C VAL A 14 18.93 8.84 3.14
N VAL A 15 18.65 9.24 1.90
CA VAL A 15 19.63 9.16 0.80
C VAL A 15 20.81 10.11 1.02
N ALA A 16 20.56 11.33 1.51
CA ALA A 16 21.60 12.31 1.83
C ALA A 16 22.56 11.82 2.92
N MET A 17 22.10 10.96 3.83
CA MET A 17 22.94 10.29 4.83
C MET A 17 23.78 9.14 4.24
N GLY A 18 23.66 8.85 2.94
CA GLY A 18 24.39 7.78 2.26
C GLY A 18 23.76 6.39 2.39
N PHE A 19 22.53 6.29 2.91
CA PHE A 19 21.85 4.99 3.03
C PHE A 19 21.15 4.59 1.73
N ARG A 20 21.23 3.31 1.40
CA ARG A 20 20.48 2.71 0.31
C ARG A 20 19.15 2.16 0.82
N ILE A 21 18.05 2.67 0.26
CA ILE A 21 16.69 2.19 0.57
C ILE A 21 16.48 0.82 -0.09
N LYS A 22 16.17 -0.20 0.74
CA LYS A 22 15.82 -1.55 0.26
C LYS A 22 14.32 -1.82 0.18
N LEU A 23 13.54 -1.19 1.05
CA LEU A 23 12.10 -1.38 1.19
C LEU A 23 11.49 -0.13 1.85
N ILE A 24 10.31 0.27 1.36
CA ILE A 24 9.47 1.30 1.96
C ILE A 24 8.22 0.63 2.51
N ALA A 25 7.97 0.80 3.81
CA ALA A 25 6.74 0.33 4.46
C ALA A 25 5.92 1.53 4.92
N LEU A 26 4.67 1.64 4.45
CA LEU A 26 3.77 2.75 4.80
C LEU A 26 2.44 2.23 5.36
N ASP A 27 1.86 3.02 6.27
CA ASP A 27 0.55 2.77 6.83
C ASP A 27 -0.58 3.08 5.82
N ALA A 28 -1.78 2.55 6.08
CA ALA A 28 -3.00 2.86 5.33
C ALA A 28 -3.32 4.36 5.24
N GLY A 29 -2.92 5.14 6.25
CA GLY A 29 -2.98 6.60 6.22
C GLY A 29 -2.24 7.24 5.04
N PHE A 30 -1.30 6.57 4.38
CA PHE A 30 -0.54 7.08 3.25
C PHE A 30 -1.02 6.60 1.87
N TYR A 31 -2.11 5.82 1.81
CA TYR A 31 -2.67 5.36 0.54
C TYR A 31 -3.24 6.53 -0.28
N THR A 32 -2.46 7.03 -1.23
CA THR A 32 -2.90 7.95 -2.29
C THR A 32 -2.20 7.62 -3.60
N VAL A 33 -2.78 8.07 -4.72
CA VAL A 33 -2.22 7.84 -6.06
C VAL A 33 -0.82 8.44 -6.17
N GLU A 34 -0.60 9.63 -5.62
CA GLU A 34 0.67 10.37 -5.68
C GLU A 34 1.75 9.68 -4.87
N VAL A 35 1.42 9.21 -3.66
CA VAL A 35 2.35 8.46 -2.82
C VAL A 35 2.73 7.17 -3.50
N ILE A 36 1.76 6.38 -3.99
CA ILE A 36 2.05 5.11 -4.67
C ILE A 36 2.92 5.36 -5.90
N LYS A 37 2.53 6.32 -6.74
CA LYS A 37 3.29 6.67 -7.95
C LYS A 37 4.75 7.04 -7.62
N PHE A 38 4.95 7.80 -6.55
CA PHE A 38 6.29 8.19 -6.12
C PHE A 38 7.08 7.00 -5.58
N ILE A 39 6.50 6.16 -4.71
CA ILE A 39 7.22 5.03 -4.12
C ILE A 39 7.39 3.85 -5.10
N SER A 40 6.65 3.81 -6.22
CA SER A 40 6.79 2.77 -7.26
C SER A 40 8.19 2.67 -7.87
N GLN A 41 9.03 3.69 -7.72
CA GLN A 41 10.44 3.64 -8.11
C GLN A 41 11.32 2.82 -7.13
N PHE A 42 10.77 2.44 -5.98
CA PHE A 42 11.41 1.63 -4.95
C PHE A 42 10.60 0.34 -4.72
N ASN A 43 11.19 -0.60 -3.99
CA ASN A 43 10.43 -1.71 -3.41
C ASN A 43 9.53 -1.19 -2.29
N TYR A 44 8.25 -1.58 -2.25
CA TYR A 44 7.35 -1.13 -1.20
C TYR A 44 6.30 -2.16 -0.74
N ILE A 45 5.82 -1.96 0.48
CA ILE A 45 4.59 -2.52 1.02
C ILE A 45 3.79 -1.37 1.65
N ILE A 46 2.51 -1.26 1.31
CA ILE A 46 1.63 -0.22 1.86
C ILE A 46 0.35 -0.83 2.41
N GLY A 47 -0.06 -0.41 3.60
CA GLY A 47 -1.42 -0.66 4.09
C GLY A 47 -2.43 -0.01 3.17
N VAL A 48 -3.53 -0.68 2.85
CA VAL A 48 -4.60 -0.10 2.04
C VAL A 48 -5.91 -0.22 2.79
N PRO A 49 -6.71 0.86 2.95
CA PRO A 49 -8.04 0.75 3.51
C PRO A 49 -8.93 -0.14 2.62
N VAL A 50 -9.52 -1.19 3.20
CA VAL A 50 -10.43 -2.08 2.45
C VAL A 50 -11.62 -1.30 1.88
N SER A 51 -12.06 -0.24 2.56
CA SER A 51 -13.11 0.67 2.09
C SER A 51 -12.78 1.34 0.75
N ASP A 52 -11.49 1.57 0.46
CA ASP A 52 -11.05 2.29 -0.72
C ASP A 52 -10.94 1.35 -1.93
N VAL A 53 -10.48 0.12 -1.71
CA VAL A 53 -10.39 -0.92 -2.76
C VAL A 53 -11.72 -1.63 -3.00
N LYS A 54 -12.60 -1.68 -1.99
CA LYS A 54 -13.95 -2.29 -2.03
C LYS A 54 -13.95 -3.78 -2.38
N ILE A 55 -12.89 -4.49 -2.02
CA ILE A 55 -12.78 -5.95 -2.17
C ILE A 55 -12.94 -6.56 -0.77
N TYR A 56 -14.02 -7.31 -0.57
CA TYR A 56 -14.41 -7.89 0.74
C TYR A 56 -14.35 -9.42 0.71
N GLU A 57 -13.28 -9.95 0.11
CA GLU A 57 -13.00 -11.37 -0.02
C GLU A 57 -11.48 -11.59 -0.05
N GLU A 58 -11.05 -12.85 0.01
CA GLU A 58 -9.63 -13.16 -0.20
C GLU A 58 -9.25 -12.87 -1.64
N PHE A 59 -8.27 -11.98 -1.84
CA PHE A 59 -7.83 -11.54 -3.16
C PHE A 59 -6.30 -11.46 -3.20
N ASP A 60 -5.72 -11.81 -4.33
CA ASP A 60 -4.29 -11.63 -4.62
C ASP A 60 -4.15 -11.44 -6.14
N GLY A 61 -3.86 -10.22 -6.58
CA GLY A 61 -3.80 -9.91 -8.00
C GLY A 61 -3.46 -8.48 -8.32
N GLU A 62 -3.43 -8.15 -9.62
CA GLU A 62 -3.24 -6.78 -10.09
C GLU A 62 -4.46 -5.93 -9.74
N TYR A 63 -4.21 -4.76 -9.17
CA TYR A 63 -5.19 -3.74 -8.84
C TYR A 63 -4.77 -2.40 -9.44
N VAL A 64 -5.76 -1.65 -9.91
CA VAL A 64 -5.58 -0.29 -10.40
C VAL A 64 -6.29 0.65 -9.45
N THR A 65 -5.60 1.70 -8.99
CA THR A 65 -6.26 2.72 -8.17
C THR A 65 -7.49 3.28 -8.89
N ASN A 66 -8.51 3.67 -8.11
CA ASN A 66 -9.81 4.11 -8.60
C ASN A 66 -10.19 5.51 -8.07
N SER A 67 -9.18 6.35 -7.77
CA SER A 67 -9.42 7.67 -7.17
C SER A 67 -10.25 8.55 -8.10
N LYS A 68 -11.37 9.07 -7.59
CA LYS A 68 -12.24 10.01 -8.32
C LYS A 68 -11.60 11.37 -8.58
N ARG A 69 -10.51 11.70 -7.88
CA ARG A 69 -9.79 12.98 -8.02
C ARG A 69 -8.76 12.96 -9.14
N ARG A 70 -8.54 11.80 -9.78
CA ARG A 70 -7.49 11.58 -10.78
C ARG A 70 -8.07 11.00 -12.06
N SER A 71 -7.52 11.41 -13.19
CA SER A 71 -7.88 10.88 -14.50
C SER A 71 -7.48 9.41 -14.64
N LYS A 72 -8.04 8.70 -15.64
CA LYS A 72 -7.72 7.28 -15.87
C LYS A 72 -6.22 7.04 -16.11
N GLY A 73 -5.55 7.96 -16.79
CA GLY A 73 -4.11 7.86 -17.09
C GLY A 73 -3.19 8.16 -15.91
N GLU A 74 -3.72 8.73 -14.83
CA GLU A 74 -2.97 9.02 -13.61
C GLU A 74 -3.05 7.89 -12.57
N GLN A 75 -3.96 6.93 -12.76
CA GLN A 75 -4.11 5.81 -11.82
C GLN A 75 -2.86 4.91 -11.88
N VAL A 76 -2.54 4.30 -10.74
CA VAL A 76 -1.36 3.45 -10.59
C VAL A 76 -1.79 2.00 -10.46
N LYS A 77 -1.04 1.11 -11.09
CA LYS A 77 -1.19 -0.33 -10.99
C LYS A 77 -0.23 -0.91 -9.96
N PHE A 78 -0.69 -1.85 -9.16
CA PHE A 78 0.13 -2.59 -8.22
C PHE A 78 -0.52 -3.92 -7.84
N ARG A 79 0.22 -4.83 -7.21
CA ARG A 79 -0.35 -6.06 -6.67
C ARG A 79 -1.04 -5.78 -5.35
N LEU A 80 -2.32 -6.09 -5.26
CA LEU A 80 -3.13 -5.97 -4.05
C LEU A 80 -3.40 -7.35 -3.47
N ILE A 81 -3.20 -7.47 -2.17
CA ILE A 81 -3.51 -8.66 -1.40
C ILE A 81 -4.56 -8.29 -0.37
N VAL A 82 -5.71 -8.95 -0.41
CA VAL A 82 -6.76 -8.86 0.62
C VAL A 82 -6.84 -10.18 1.36
N TYR A 83 -6.84 -10.11 2.68
CA TYR A 83 -6.91 -11.29 3.55
C TYR A 83 -7.87 -11.04 4.70
N ARG A 84 -8.50 -12.12 5.14
CA ARG A 84 -9.38 -12.10 6.32
C ARG A 84 -8.60 -12.48 7.56
N GLU A 85 -8.92 -11.82 8.67
CA GLU A 85 -8.43 -12.19 9.99
C GLU A 85 -9.60 -12.30 10.95
N LYS A 86 -9.59 -13.36 11.77
CA LYS A 86 -10.60 -13.57 12.82
C LYS A 86 -10.13 -12.87 14.08
N ILE A 87 -10.69 -11.70 14.37
CA ILE A 87 -10.35 -10.98 15.59
C ILE A 87 -11.16 -11.59 16.73
N LYS A 88 -10.47 -12.15 17.74
CA LYS A 88 -11.10 -12.59 18.99
C LYS A 88 -11.38 -11.37 19.88
N ARG A 89 -12.34 -10.54 19.50
CA ARG A 89 -13.04 -9.66 20.47
C ARG A 89 -14.32 -10.37 20.91
N LYS A 90 -15.06 -9.82 21.88
CA LYS A 90 -16.20 -10.44 22.60
C LYS A 90 -17.25 -11.15 21.70
N LYS A 91 -17.28 -10.88 20.40
CA LYS A 91 -17.91 -11.71 19.35
C LYS A 91 -16.86 -12.03 18.27
N LYS A 92 -16.87 -13.26 17.73
CA LYS A 92 -16.05 -13.64 16.56
C LYS A 92 -16.44 -12.75 15.38
N GLU A 93 -15.61 -11.77 15.06
CA GLU A 93 -15.81 -10.87 13.92
C GLU A 93 -14.74 -11.17 12.87
N VAL A 94 -15.17 -11.30 11.62
CA VAL A 94 -14.28 -11.47 10.46
C VAL A 94 -13.99 -10.09 9.92
N VAL A 95 -12.73 -9.67 9.96
CA VAL A 95 -12.28 -8.39 9.42
C VAL A 95 -11.38 -8.64 8.22
N TYR A 96 -11.52 -7.82 7.20
CA TYR A 96 -10.64 -7.84 6.03
C TYR A 96 -9.56 -6.78 6.15
N PHE A 97 -8.36 -7.12 5.70
CA PHE A 97 -7.20 -6.24 5.61
C PHE A 97 -6.65 -6.27 4.20
N ALA A 98 -6.04 -5.16 3.77
CA ALA A 98 -5.44 -5.06 2.45
C ALA A 98 -4.02 -4.50 2.49
N ARG A 99 -3.15 -5.07 1.67
CA ARG A 99 -1.76 -4.64 1.44
C ARG A 99 -1.50 -4.47 -0.05
N GLY A 100 -0.91 -3.35 -0.43
CA GLY A 100 -0.41 -3.09 -1.78
C GLY A 100 1.10 -3.27 -1.86
N THR A 101 1.62 -3.82 -2.95
CA THR A 101 3.05 -4.01 -3.16
C THR A 101 3.42 -4.07 -4.65
N ASN A 102 4.68 -3.80 -4.98
CA ASN A 102 5.29 -4.11 -6.27
C ASN A 102 6.29 -5.28 -6.20
N LEU A 103 6.35 -5.98 -5.06
CA LEU A 103 7.27 -7.08 -4.85
C LEU A 103 6.72 -8.38 -5.47
N ASP A 104 7.60 -9.10 -6.16
CA ASP A 104 7.36 -10.47 -6.57
C ASP A 104 7.72 -11.45 -5.44
N LEU A 105 6.95 -11.37 -4.34
CA LEU A 105 7.14 -12.20 -3.16
C LEU A 105 5.89 -13.05 -2.86
N PRO A 106 6.05 -14.24 -2.27
CA PRO A 106 4.93 -15.02 -1.76
C PRO A 106 4.04 -14.22 -0.79
N LYS A 107 2.73 -14.47 -0.82
CA LYS A 107 1.73 -13.74 -0.01
C LYS A 107 2.14 -13.64 1.47
N ASN A 108 2.58 -14.72 2.09
CA ASN A 108 3.01 -14.73 3.49
C ASN A 108 4.16 -13.75 3.78
N LYS A 109 5.10 -13.55 2.83
CA LYS A 109 6.21 -12.61 3.00
C LYS A 109 5.79 -11.14 2.89
N VAL A 110 4.67 -10.85 2.25
CA VAL A 110 4.10 -9.50 2.18
C VAL A 110 3.26 -9.18 3.44
N LEU A 111 2.78 -10.22 4.13
CA LEU A 111 1.90 -10.12 5.30
C LEU A 111 2.62 -10.29 6.65
N GLU A 112 3.84 -10.82 6.65
CA GLU A 112 4.77 -10.86 7.81
C GLU A 112 5.09 -9.44 8.34
#